data_AF-A0A7L1WVJ3-F1
#
_entry.id   AF-A0A7L1WVJ3-F1
#
_cell.length_a   1.000
_cell.length_b   1.000
_cell.length_c   1.000
_cell.angle_alpha   90.00
_cell.angle_beta   90.00
_cell.angle_gamma   90.00
#
_symmetry.space_group_name_H-M   'P 1'
#
loop_
_entity.id
_entity.type
_entity.pdbx_description
1 polymer ?
#
loop_
_entity_poly.entity_id
_entity_poly.type
_entity_poly.pdbx_seq_one_letter_code
_entity_poly.pdbx_strand_id
1 'polypeptide(L)'
;LDVSMDTWSYFHTCLMSMWLHRFYIYSAVAFGISLWIVIQFTTTRTKRKGAKSHGNPSSPEGTEYKLGNGCASPQALEAHVAGVKIFYGSQTGTAKRFAKALAEAVTSLNLPVEVINMGDCDPEDGLAEETSSRNICVFLVATYIDGQPPESAAWFCKWLEEAANDFRVGKGFLQGLRYAVFGLGNSAYVDHYNTVGRRMDRWLWMLSASRIMTRAEGDCNVAQSKHGSIEADFEAWKAKFLTRLQVLCKGEKKPCSGKCKKGKCKSSGKQSKESSDHEHGTSEHENTEAEELSETSSEEEAGSTESVIDVEDLGNIMGHMKKAKREQELQEGAAGAGRKEEAERREMITPALREALTKQGYKLIGSHSGVKLCRWTKSMLRGRGGCYKHTFYGIESHRCMEATPSLACANKCVFCWRHHTNPVGTEWRWKMDQPEVILQEALEKHQNMIRQFRG
;
A
#
# COMPACT_ATOMS: atom_id res chain seq x y z
N LEU A 1 -32.69 63.95 -6.16
CA LEU A 1 -32.79 62.50 -6.39
C LEU A 1 -31.89 61.82 -5.37
N ASP A 2 -32.45 61.35 -4.27
CA ASP A 2 -31.73 60.46 -3.36
C ASP A 2 -32.71 59.40 -2.86
N VAL A 3 -32.56 58.20 -3.39
CA VAL A 3 -33.38 57.00 -3.10
C VAL A 3 -32.44 55.85 -2.69
N SER A 4 -31.16 56.16 -2.49
CA SER A 4 -30.10 55.15 -2.30
C SER A 4 -30.05 54.66 -0.86
N MET A 5 -30.03 55.60 0.10
CA MET A 5 -29.72 55.30 1.52
C MET A 5 -30.74 54.37 2.21
N ASP A 6 -32.04 54.49 1.91
CA ASP A 6 -33.06 53.67 2.59
C ASP A 6 -32.93 52.17 2.27
N THR A 7 -32.51 51.83 1.05
CA THR A 7 -32.39 50.42 0.62
C THR A 7 -31.36 49.66 1.46
N TRP A 8 -30.22 50.29 1.76
CA TRP A 8 -29.15 49.67 2.56
C TRP A 8 -29.59 49.39 4.00
N SER A 9 -30.40 50.28 4.58
CA SER A 9 -30.99 50.09 5.91
C SER A 9 -31.92 48.87 5.97
N TYR A 10 -32.77 48.69 4.94
CA TYR A 10 -33.64 47.51 4.83
C TYR A 10 -32.85 46.20 4.64
N PHE A 11 -31.79 46.19 3.83
CA PHE A 11 -30.95 45.00 3.70
C PHE A 11 -30.21 44.66 5.00
N HIS A 12 -29.67 45.67 5.71
CA HIS A 12 -28.91 45.44 6.93
C HIS A 12 -29.80 44.98 8.10
N THR A 13 -31.01 45.54 8.25
CA THR A 13 -31.98 45.09 9.26
C THR A 13 -32.50 43.68 8.96
N CYS A 14 -32.76 43.34 7.70
CA CYS A 14 -33.14 41.99 7.29
C CYS A 14 -32.03 40.96 7.56
N LEU A 15 -30.77 41.27 7.23
CA LEU A 15 -29.62 40.41 7.52
C LEU A 15 -29.42 40.17 9.02
N MET A 16 -29.58 41.21 9.86
CA MET A 16 -29.51 41.03 11.32
C MET A 16 -30.68 40.18 11.85
N SER A 17 -31.89 40.34 11.32
CA SER A 17 -33.04 39.48 11.67
C SER A 17 -32.78 38.01 11.32
N MET A 18 -32.27 37.73 10.13
CA MET A 18 -31.83 36.37 9.73
C MET A 18 -30.73 35.83 10.64
N TRP A 19 -29.82 36.67 11.13
CA TRP A 19 -28.71 36.26 12.00
C TRP A 19 -29.15 35.96 13.44
N LEU A 20 -30.15 36.67 13.98
CA LEU A 20 -30.79 36.34 15.25
C LEU A 20 -31.64 35.05 15.13
N HIS A 21 -32.46 34.94 14.10
CA HIS A 21 -33.35 33.79 13.90
C HIS A 21 -32.67 32.56 13.27
N ARG A 22 -31.34 32.58 13.07
CA ARG A 22 -30.58 31.51 12.40
C ARG A 22 -30.83 30.11 12.96
N PHE A 23 -30.98 29.97 14.29
CA PHE A 23 -31.27 28.69 14.93
C PHE A 23 -32.63 28.12 14.52
N TYR A 24 -33.65 28.97 14.40
CA TYR A 24 -34.97 28.58 13.92
C TYR A 24 -34.92 28.18 12.44
N ILE A 25 -34.22 28.96 11.61
CA ILE A 25 -34.01 28.65 10.18
C ILE A 25 -33.31 27.30 10.02
N TYR A 26 -32.20 27.05 10.73
CA TYR A 26 -31.48 25.78 10.68
C TYR A 26 -32.32 24.60 11.20
N SER A 27 -33.10 24.79 12.27
CA SER A 27 -34.00 23.74 12.78
C SER A 27 -35.13 23.40 11.80
N ALA A 28 -35.71 24.39 11.11
CA ALA A 28 -36.72 24.17 10.08
C ALA A 28 -36.15 23.43 8.85
N VAL A 29 -34.95 23.82 8.39
CA VAL A 29 -34.24 23.13 7.30
C VAL A 29 -33.88 21.69 7.69
N ALA A 30 -33.35 21.47 8.90
CA ALA A 30 -33.01 20.13 9.40
C ALA A 30 -34.24 19.22 9.53
N PHE A 31 -35.39 19.77 9.98
CA PHE A 31 -36.65 19.05 10.04
C PHE A 31 -37.18 18.72 8.64
N GLY A 32 -37.11 19.66 7.68
CA GLY A 32 -37.48 19.42 6.28
C GLY A 32 -36.65 18.32 5.62
N ILE A 33 -35.33 18.33 5.82
CA ILE A 33 -34.42 17.27 5.33
C ILE A 33 -34.74 15.93 5.98
N SER A 34 -34.99 15.90 7.29
CA SER A 34 -35.35 14.69 8.02
C SER A 34 -36.68 14.10 7.56
N LEU A 35 -37.69 14.94 7.32
CA LEU A 35 -38.98 14.53 6.77
C LEU A 35 -38.83 13.98 5.34
N TRP A 36 -38.01 14.63 4.49
CA TRP A 36 -37.71 14.15 3.15
C TRP A 36 -37.02 12.78 3.15
N ILE A 37 -36.04 12.56 4.05
CA ILE A 37 -35.38 11.26 4.24
C ILE A 37 -36.41 10.19 4.67
N VAL A 38 -37.31 10.50 5.60
CA VAL A 38 -38.39 9.58 6.03
C VAL A 38 -39.35 9.27 4.88
N ILE A 39 -39.71 10.25 4.05
CA ILE A 39 -40.54 10.05 2.86
C ILE A 39 -39.83 9.14 1.82
N GLN A 40 -38.54 9.33 1.59
CA GLN A 40 -37.75 8.43 0.73
C GLN A 40 -37.69 7.00 1.31
N PHE A 41 -37.50 6.86 2.63
CA PHE A 41 -37.43 5.55 3.28
C PHE A 41 -38.78 4.81 3.34
N THR A 42 -39.90 5.53 3.39
CA THR A 42 -41.25 4.94 3.33
C THR A 42 -41.66 4.58 1.89
N THR A 43 -41.39 5.45 0.91
CA THR A 43 -41.71 5.17 -0.52
C THR A 43 -40.84 4.06 -1.14
N THR A 44 -39.57 3.94 -0.73
CA THR A 44 -38.74 2.77 -1.10
C THR A 44 -39.22 1.48 -0.42
N ARG A 45 -39.72 1.54 0.84
CA ARG A 45 -40.38 0.41 1.51
C ARG A 45 -41.69 -0.01 0.85
N THR A 46 -42.52 0.90 0.38
CA THR A 46 -43.75 0.55 -0.35
C THR A 46 -43.44 -0.01 -1.74
N LYS A 47 -42.48 0.55 -2.50
CA LYS A 47 -41.99 -0.09 -3.74
C LYS A 47 -41.47 -1.52 -3.50
N ARG A 48 -40.73 -1.78 -2.42
CA ARG A 48 -40.29 -3.13 -2.03
C ARG A 48 -41.42 -4.09 -1.61
N LYS A 49 -42.60 -3.60 -1.25
CA LYS A 49 -43.78 -4.43 -0.98
C LYS A 49 -44.69 -4.61 -2.22
N GLY A 50 -44.79 -3.59 -3.08
CA GLY A 50 -45.62 -3.65 -4.30
C GLY A 50 -45.11 -4.63 -5.37
N ALA A 51 -43.81 -4.91 -5.40
CA ALA A 51 -43.19 -5.82 -6.38
C ALA A 51 -43.39 -7.33 -6.10
N LYS A 52 -44.31 -7.72 -5.22
CA LYS A 52 -44.63 -9.13 -4.90
C LYS A 52 -46.14 -9.40 -4.76
N SER A 53 -46.91 -9.12 -5.81
CA SER A 53 -48.29 -9.63 -5.93
C SER A 53 -48.80 -9.60 -7.37
N HIS A 54 -48.61 -10.70 -8.12
CA HIS A 54 -49.49 -11.12 -9.23
C HIS A 54 -49.16 -12.59 -9.57
N GLY A 55 -50.18 -13.46 -9.61
CA GLY A 55 -50.02 -14.87 -9.98
C GLY A 55 -50.72 -15.85 -9.03
N ASN A 56 -51.96 -16.22 -9.35
CA ASN A 56 -52.71 -17.39 -8.87
C ASN A 56 -54.02 -17.50 -9.70
N PRO A 57 -54.76 -18.63 -9.72
CA PRO A 57 -54.49 -19.90 -9.03
C PRO A 57 -54.58 -21.17 -9.92
N SER A 58 -54.00 -22.28 -9.42
CA SER A 58 -54.52 -23.64 -9.64
C SER A 58 -54.07 -24.58 -8.49
N SER A 59 -54.71 -25.73 -8.34
CA SER A 59 -54.64 -26.65 -7.19
C SER A 59 -55.27 -28.01 -7.57
N PRO A 60 -55.25 -29.06 -6.72
CA PRO A 60 -54.36 -29.35 -5.57
C PRO A 60 -53.83 -30.81 -5.53
N GLU A 61 -52.78 -31.08 -4.75
CA GLU A 61 -52.41 -32.38 -4.14
C GLU A 61 -51.21 -32.13 -3.19
N GLY A 62 -50.97 -32.83 -2.07
CA GLY A 62 -51.73 -33.84 -1.33
C GLY A 62 -50.85 -34.46 -0.22
N THR A 63 -51.41 -34.77 0.95
CA THR A 63 -50.82 -35.65 2.02
C THR A 63 -49.70 -35.12 2.94
N GLU A 64 -50.14 -34.55 4.07
CA GLU A 64 -49.72 -34.82 5.47
C GLU A 64 -48.38 -34.39 6.14
N TYR A 65 -48.50 -34.36 7.48
CA TYR A 65 -47.64 -33.94 8.62
C TYR A 65 -46.10 -34.06 8.48
N LYS A 66 -45.27 -33.25 9.18
CA LYS A 66 -45.23 -33.11 10.66
C LYS A 66 -44.64 -31.78 11.16
N LEU A 67 -45.06 -31.35 12.35
CA LEU A 67 -44.62 -30.12 13.00
C LEU A 67 -43.22 -30.28 13.61
N GLY A 68 -42.32 -29.33 13.37
CA GLY A 68 -40.96 -29.30 13.96
C GLY A 68 -40.49 -27.86 14.16
N ASN A 69 -40.47 -27.39 15.41
CA ASN A 69 -40.03 -26.04 15.74
C ASN A 69 -38.52 -25.87 15.53
N GLY A 70 -38.13 -24.90 14.70
CA GLY A 70 -36.73 -24.53 14.48
C GLY A 70 -36.61 -23.13 13.90
N CYS A 71 -36.42 -22.12 14.75
CA CYS A 71 -36.20 -20.74 14.32
C CYS A 71 -34.79 -20.55 13.76
N ALA A 72 -34.54 -21.01 12.54
CA ALA A 72 -33.33 -20.71 11.80
C ALA A 72 -33.37 -19.26 11.31
N SER A 73 -32.51 -18.40 11.88
CA SER A 73 -32.22 -17.10 11.29
C SER A 73 -31.55 -17.30 9.92
N PRO A 74 -31.75 -16.38 8.95
CA PRO A 74 -31.01 -16.44 7.69
C PRO A 74 -29.52 -16.21 7.97
N GLN A 75 -28.74 -17.28 7.98
CA GLN A 75 -27.28 -17.16 7.99
C GLN A 75 -26.86 -16.49 6.69
N ALA A 76 -26.34 -15.27 6.80
CA ALA A 76 -25.78 -14.56 5.65
C ALA A 76 -24.62 -15.40 5.10
N LEU A 77 -24.70 -15.76 3.82
CA LEU A 77 -23.68 -16.58 3.15
C LEU A 77 -22.33 -15.84 3.24
N GLU A 78 -21.34 -16.43 3.91
CA GLU A 78 -20.03 -15.80 4.06
C GLU A 78 -19.35 -15.67 2.69
N ALA A 79 -19.38 -14.45 2.14
CA ALA A 79 -18.73 -14.14 0.88
C ALA A 79 -17.19 -14.25 1.06
N HIS A 80 -16.61 -15.29 0.45
CA HIS A 80 -15.15 -15.47 0.35
C HIS A 80 -14.48 -14.47 -0.61
N VAL A 81 -15.29 -13.83 -1.46
CA VAL A 81 -14.93 -12.67 -2.30
C VAL A 81 -16.06 -11.64 -2.15
N ALA A 82 -15.74 -10.42 -1.73
CA ALA A 82 -16.67 -9.31 -1.56
C ALA A 82 -16.85 -8.46 -2.82
N GLY A 83 -15.85 -8.43 -3.70
CA GLY A 83 -15.86 -7.68 -4.96
C GLY A 83 -14.55 -7.79 -5.73
N VAL A 84 -14.43 -7.06 -6.83
CA VAL A 84 -13.22 -6.97 -7.67
C VAL A 84 -12.92 -5.51 -8.01
N LYS A 85 -11.71 -5.03 -7.75
CA LYS A 85 -11.23 -3.72 -8.24
C LYS A 85 -10.33 -3.92 -9.44
N ILE A 86 -10.62 -3.27 -10.57
CA ILE A 86 -9.90 -3.43 -11.84
C ILE A 86 -9.17 -2.13 -12.17
N PHE A 87 -7.88 -2.10 -11.84
CA PHE A 87 -6.96 -1.01 -12.14
C PHE A 87 -6.46 -1.13 -13.58
N TYR A 88 -6.48 -0.04 -14.36
CA TYR A 88 -5.92 -0.02 -15.71
C TYR A 88 -4.89 1.09 -15.92
N GLY A 89 -3.87 0.78 -16.73
CA GLY A 89 -2.87 1.72 -17.24
C GLY A 89 -2.82 1.65 -18.76
N SER A 90 -3.09 2.77 -19.45
CA SER A 90 -3.24 2.77 -20.91
C SER A 90 -2.97 4.13 -21.55
N GLN A 91 -2.22 4.15 -22.67
CA GLN A 91 -2.04 5.33 -23.50
C GLN A 91 -3.14 5.44 -24.58
N THR A 92 -3.37 4.37 -25.34
CA THR A 92 -4.33 4.32 -26.48
C THR A 92 -5.70 3.75 -26.11
N GLY A 93 -5.91 3.34 -24.86
CA GLY A 93 -7.20 2.87 -24.36
C GLY A 93 -7.47 1.37 -24.45
N THR A 94 -6.59 0.56 -25.05
CA THR A 94 -6.78 -0.91 -25.17
C THR A 94 -6.99 -1.58 -23.80
N ALA A 95 -6.18 -1.23 -22.80
CA ALA A 95 -6.32 -1.78 -21.44
C ALA A 95 -7.59 -1.25 -20.73
N LYS A 96 -8.04 -0.03 -21.05
CA LYS A 96 -9.30 0.55 -20.56
C LYS A 96 -10.53 -0.16 -21.16
N ARG A 97 -10.48 -0.56 -22.44
CA ARG A 97 -11.49 -1.41 -23.09
C ARG A 97 -11.54 -2.79 -22.44
N PHE A 98 -10.39 -3.42 -22.22
CA PHE A 98 -10.29 -4.70 -21.52
C PHE A 98 -10.78 -4.63 -20.06
N ALA A 99 -10.52 -3.53 -19.35
CA ALA A 99 -11.03 -3.32 -17.99
C ALA A 99 -12.56 -3.29 -17.94
N LYS A 100 -13.21 -2.60 -18.90
CA LYS A 100 -14.67 -2.61 -19.05
C LYS A 100 -15.22 -3.99 -19.40
N ALA A 101 -14.64 -4.66 -20.39
CA ALA A 101 -15.07 -6.00 -20.81
C ALA A 101 -14.90 -7.06 -19.69
N LEU A 102 -13.90 -6.90 -18.82
CA LEU A 102 -13.77 -7.70 -17.60
C LEU A 102 -14.83 -7.32 -16.55
N ALA A 103 -15.09 -6.02 -16.35
CA ALA A 103 -16.09 -5.57 -15.38
C ALA A 103 -17.50 -6.05 -15.73
N GLU A 104 -17.89 -5.97 -17.00
CA GLU A 104 -19.16 -6.52 -17.51
C GLU A 104 -19.27 -8.03 -17.21
N ALA A 105 -18.20 -8.79 -17.48
CA ALA A 105 -18.16 -10.22 -17.19
C ALA A 105 -18.20 -10.54 -15.69
N VAL A 106 -17.53 -9.76 -14.83
CA VAL A 106 -17.59 -9.92 -13.37
C VAL A 106 -18.97 -9.53 -12.81
N THR A 107 -19.60 -8.49 -13.37
CA THR A 107 -20.97 -8.07 -13.01
C THR A 107 -21.97 -9.20 -13.28
N SER A 108 -21.80 -9.96 -14.37
CA SER A 108 -22.63 -11.13 -14.68
C SER A 108 -22.58 -12.25 -13.62
N LEU A 109 -21.52 -12.28 -12.79
CA LEU A 109 -21.38 -13.19 -11.65
C LEU A 109 -22.04 -12.66 -10.36
N ASN A 110 -22.74 -11.52 -10.42
CA ASN A 110 -23.35 -10.82 -9.28
C ASN A 110 -22.35 -10.35 -8.20
N LEU A 111 -21.10 -10.08 -8.61
CA LEU A 111 -20.07 -9.50 -7.75
C LEU A 111 -20.02 -7.97 -7.95
N PRO A 112 -19.87 -7.17 -6.87
CA PRO A 112 -19.48 -5.78 -6.97
C PRO A 112 -18.16 -5.63 -7.73
N VAL A 113 -18.12 -4.69 -8.68
CA VAL A 113 -16.92 -4.41 -9.47
C VAL A 113 -16.72 -2.92 -9.65
N GLU A 114 -15.46 -2.50 -9.60
CA GLU A 114 -15.02 -1.11 -9.79
C GLU A 114 -13.92 -1.06 -10.85
N VAL A 115 -13.91 -0.03 -11.70
CA VAL A 115 -12.90 0.16 -12.75
C VAL A 115 -12.16 1.46 -12.51
N ILE A 116 -10.89 1.36 -12.14
CA ILE A 116 -10.06 2.45 -11.62
C ILE A 116 -8.95 2.76 -12.63
N ASN A 117 -8.74 4.03 -12.92
CA ASN A 117 -7.58 4.51 -13.67
C ASN A 117 -6.38 4.59 -12.71
N MET A 118 -5.23 4.00 -13.06
CA MET A 118 -4.05 4.01 -12.19
C MET A 118 -3.54 5.44 -11.88
N GLY A 119 -3.80 6.41 -12.75
CA GLY A 119 -3.42 7.82 -12.57
C GLY A 119 -4.39 8.65 -11.73
N ASP A 120 -5.62 8.18 -11.52
CA ASP A 120 -6.65 8.88 -10.72
C ASP A 120 -6.72 8.34 -9.27
N CYS A 121 -5.78 7.47 -8.88
CA CYS A 121 -5.75 6.75 -7.61
C CYS A 121 -4.43 6.98 -6.89
N ASP A 122 -4.47 7.30 -5.59
CA ASP A 122 -3.27 7.17 -4.75
C ASP A 122 -3.06 5.69 -4.39
N PRO A 123 -1.88 5.09 -4.67
CA PRO A 123 -1.62 3.69 -4.34
C PRO A 123 -1.44 3.44 -2.83
N GLU A 124 -1.02 4.44 -2.04
CA GLU A 124 -0.79 4.32 -0.58
C GLU A 124 -2.13 4.02 0.11
N ASP A 125 -3.18 4.78 -0.19
CA ASP A 125 -4.54 4.55 0.31
C ASP A 125 -5.23 3.39 -0.43
N GLY A 126 -5.25 3.43 -1.77
CA GLY A 126 -6.07 2.57 -2.63
C GLY A 126 -5.69 1.09 -2.65
N LEU A 127 -4.49 0.74 -2.17
CA LEU A 127 -4.08 -0.66 -1.94
C LEU A 127 -4.09 -1.05 -0.46
N ALA A 128 -3.90 -0.11 0.48
CA ALA A 128 -3.91 -0.41 1.90
C ALA A 128 -5.30 -0.88 2.38
N GLU A 129 -6.38 -0.24 1.94
CA GLU A 129 -7.76 -0.69 2.23
C GLU A 129 -8.00 -2.15 1.76
N GLU A 130 -7.45 -2.49 0.59
CA GLU A 130 -7.68 -3.78 -0.05
C GLU A 130 -7.00 -4.94 0.67
N THR A 131 -6.00 -4.69 1.52
CA THR A 131 -5.33 -5.71 2.37
C THR A 131 -6.29 -6.38 3.35
N SER A 132 -7.22 -5.59 3.92
CA SER A 132 -8.22 -6.03 4.90
C SER A 132 -9.56 -6.35 4.26
N SER A 133 -9.76 -5.92 3.01
CA SER A 133 -10.92 -6.29 2.20
C SER A 133 -10.97 -7.80 1.92
N ARG A 134 -12.15 -8.31 1.57
CA ARG A 134 -12.28 -9.60 0.88
C ARG A 134 -12.36 -9.41 -0.64
N ASN A 135 -11.77 -8.37 -1.21
CA ASN A 135 -11.80 -8.12 -2.65
C ASN A 135 -10.72 -8.94 -3.39
N ILE A 136 -10.62 -8.72 -4.70
CA ILE A 136 -9.52 -9.16 -5.57
C ILE A 136 -9.13 -7.97 -6.46
N CYS A 137 -7.86 -7.58 -6.45
CA CYS A 137 -7.31 -6.53 -7.30
C CYS A 137 -6.86 -7.11 -8.64
N VAL A 138 -7.29 -6.51 -9.74
CA VAL A 138 -6.86 -6.88 -11.09
C VAL A 138 -6.13 -5.70 -11.69
N PHE A 139 -4.94 -5.95 -12.24
CA PHE A 139 -4.13 -4.91 -12.87
C PHE A 139 -3.94 -5.21 -14.35
N LEU A 140 -4.47 -4.33 -15.22
CA LEU A 140 -4.36 -4.40 -16.68
C LEU A 140 -3.45 -3.25 -17.16
N VAL A 141 -2.16 -3.52 -17.37
CA VAL A 141 -1.17 -2.47 -17.63
C VAL A 141 -0.48 -2.66 -18.97
N ALA A 142 -0.40 -1.59 -19.77
CA ALA A 142 0.43 -1.56 -20.96
C ALA A 142 1.91 -1.33 -20.62
N THR A 143 2.79 -1.90 -21.43
CA THR A 143 4.17 -1.41 -21.59
C THR A 143 4.21 -0.45 -22.78
N TYR A 144 4.95 0.64 -22.65
CA TYR A 144 5.13 1.67 -23.68
C TYR A 144 6.62 1.81 -24.04
N ILE A 145 7.01 2.96 -24.61
CA ILE A 145 8.38 3.30 -25.02
C ILE A 145 9.38 2.97 -23.90
N ASP A 146 10.55 2.42 -24.27
CA ASP A 146 11.69 2.10 -23.40
C ASP A 146 11.35 1.28 -22.14
N GLY A 147 10.35 0.39 -22.27
CA GLY A 147 9.89 -0.47 -21.19
C GLY A 147 9.11 0.25 -20.08
N GLN A 148 8.77 1.52 -20.29
CA GLN A 148 8.12 2.37 -19.30
C GLN A 148 6.59 2.16 -19.24
N PRO A 149 5.94 2.48 -18.11
CA PRO A 149 4.48 2.56 -18.04
C PRO A 149 3.93 3.70 -18.92
N PRO A 150 2.67 3.60 -19.40
CA PRO A 150 1.97 4.75 -19.94
C PRO A 150 1.80 5.83 -18.87
N GLU A 151 1.58 7.08 -19.29
CA GLU A 151 1.45 8.23 -18.39
C GLU A 151 0.39 8.01 -17.29
N SER A 152 -0.74 7.43 -17.69
CA SER A 152 -1.85 7.02 -16.82
C SER A 152 -1.54 5.92 -15.80
N ALA A 153 -0.31 5.38 -15.76
CA ALA A 153 0.18 4.46 -14.73
C ALA A 153 1.56 4.85 -14.18
N ALA A 154 2.18 5.93 -14.65
CA ALA A 154 3.57 6.27 -14.32
C ALA A 154 3.79 6.49 -12.81
N TRP A 155 2.88 7.23 -12.15
CA TRP A 155 2.90 7.40 -10.69
C TRP A 155 2.70 6.07 -9.95
N PHE A 156 1.71 5.28 -10.36
CA PHE A 156 1.33 4.02 -9.71
C PHE A 156 2.46 2.98 -9.75
N CYS A 157 3.09 2.80 -10.93
CA CYS A 157 4.22 1.91 -11.10
C CYS A 157 5.46 2.41 -10.34
N LYS A 158 5.74 3.71 -10.38
CA LYS A 158 6.86 4.31 -9.64
C LYS A 158 6.69 4.14 -8.12
N TRP A 159 5.49 4.37 -7.58
CA TRP A 159 5.22 4.17 -6.16
C TRP A 159 5.42 2.70 -5.75
N LEU A 160 4.98 1.74 -6.58
CA LEU A 160 5.22 0.31 -6.31
C LEU A 160 6.72 -0.04 -6.34
N GLU A 161 7.50 0.57 -7.23
CA GLU A 161 8.95 0.40 -7.30
C GLU A 161 9.65 0.99 -6.07
N GLU A 162 9.32 2.22 -5.67
CA GLU A 162 9.86 2.85 -4.47
C GLU A 162 9.47 2.06 -3.21
N ALA A 163 8.18 1.69 -3.06
CA ALA A 163 7.68 0.95 -1.90
C ALA A 163 8.26 -0.48 -1.78
N ALA A 164 8.48 -1.19 -2.90
CA ALA A 164 9.03 -2.55 -2.87
C ALA A 164 10.53 -2.59 -2.52
N ASN A 165 11.26 -1.48 -2.70
CA ASN A 165 12.70 -1.39 -2.44
C ASN A 165 13.05 -0.55 -1.20
N ASP A 166 12.13 0.28 -0.69
CA ASP A 166 12.35 1.09 0.52
C ASP A 166 12.37 0.23 1.80
N PHE A 167 13.54 0.15 2.44
CA PHE A 167 13.76 -0.56 3.71
C PHE A 167 12.85 -0.12 4.86
N ARG A 168 12.21 1.05 4.77
CA ARG A 168 11.23 1.56 5.75
C ARG A 168 9.84 0.96 5.56
N VAL A 169 9.52 0.49 4.36
CA VAL A 169 8.27 -0.21 4.06
C VAL A 169 8.44 -1.66 4.48
N GLY A 170 7.59 -2.13 5.41
CA GLY A 170 7.62 -3.53 5.83
C GLY A 170 7.27 -4.44 4.65
N LYS A 171 8.04 -5.51 4.42
CA LYS A 171 7.80 -6.48 3.33
C LYS A 171 6.39 -7.11 3.34
N GLY A 172 5.66 -7.00 4.45
CA GLY A 172 4.25 -7.37 4.59
C GLY A 172 3.22 -6.27 4.27
N PHE A 173 3.59 -5.14 3.65
CA PHE A 173 2.71 -3.99 3.47
C PHE A 173 1.39 -4.31 2.74
N LEU A 174 1.42 -5.21 1.75
CA LEU A 174 0.23 -5.68 1.03
C LEU A 174 -0.20 -7.10 1.47
N GLN A 175 0.20 -7.55 2.67
CA GLN A 175 -0.18 -8.87 3.19
C GLN A 175 -1.71 -8.96 3.35
N GLY A 176 -2.31 -9.91 2.64
CA GLY A 176 -3.76 -10.11 2.58
C GLY A 176 -4.39 -9.66 1.27
N LEU A 177 -3.80 -8.69 0.57
CA LEU A 177 -4.25 -8.25 -0.75
C LEU A 177 -4.13 -9.41 -1.74
N ARG A 178 -5.20 -9.72 -2.46
CA ARG A 178 -5.26 -10.80 -3.45
C ARG A 178 -5.29 -10.22 -4.86
N TYR A 179 -4.42 -10.67 -5.76
CA TYR A 179 -4.30 -10.05 -7.09
C TYR A 179 -4.07 -10.97 -8.28
N ALA A 180 -4.35 -10.42 -9.47
CA ALA A 180 -3.95 -10.96 -10.78
C ALA A 180 -3.44 -9.82 -11.68
N VAL A 181 -2.47 -10.12 -12.57
CA VAL A 181 -1.91 -9.17 -13.54
C VAL A 181 -2.06 -9.71 -14.97
N PHE A 182 -2.52 -8.85 -15.87
CA PHE A 182 -2.42 -9.03 -17.32
C PHE A 182 -1.60 -7.87 -17.89
N GLY A 183 -0.42 -8.17 -18.41
CA GLY A 183 0.38 -7.21 -19.17
C GLY A 183 -0.09 -7.13 -20.62
N LEU A 184 -0.12 -5.91 -21.17
CA LEU A 184 -0.25 -5.65 -22.59
C LEU A 184 1.13 -5.23 -23.13
N GLY A 185 1.63 -5.92 -24.15
CA GLY A 185 2.92 -5.62 -24.78
C GLY A 185 2.94 -6.00 -26.26
N ASN A 186 4.10 -5.87 -26.89
CA ASN A 186 4.33 -6.25 -28.28
C ASN A 186 5.73 -6.87 -28.40
N SER A 187 5.84 -8.15 -28.78
CA SER A 187 7.11 -8.88 -28.82
C SER A 187 8.06 -8.43 -29.93
N ALA A 188 7.61 -7.58 -30.85
CA ALA A 188 8.50 -6.86 -31.77
C ALA A 188 9.51 -5.94 -31.03
N TYR A 189 9.19 -5.53 -29.79
CA TYR A 189 10.10 -4.80 -28.89
C TYR A 189 10.73 -5.79 -27.91
N VAL A 190 11.65 -6.62 -28.41
CA VAL A 190 12.20 -7.81 -27.73
C VAL A 190 12.68 -7.49 -26.30
N ASP A 191 13.53 -6.48 -26.15
CA ASP A 191 14.18 -6.10 -24.89
C ASP A 191 13.18 -5.61 -23.82
N HIS A 192 11.99 -5.19 -24.25
CA HIS A 192 11.00 -4.52 -23.42
C HIS A 192 9.63 -5.20 -23.43
N TYR A 193 9.54 -6.42 -23.97
CA TYR A 193 8.28 -7.15 -24.06
C TYR A 193 7.65 -7.40 -22.68
N ASN A 194 6.50 -6.74 -22.46
CA ASN A 194 5.70 -6.83 -21.23
C ASN A 194 6.43 -6.43 -19.92
N THR A 195 7.51 -5.62 -20.02
CA THR A 195 8.34 -5.20 -18.88
C THR A 195 7.55 -4.61 -17.71
N VAL A 196 6.56 -3.75 -17.97
CA VAL A 196 5.77 -3.11 -16.89
C VAL A 196 4.92 -4.13 -16.14
N GLY A 197 4.24 -5.01 -16.87
CA GLY A 197 3.44 -6.10 -16.27
C GLY A 197 4.31 -7.08 -15.47
N ARG A 198 5.52 -7.37 -15.95
CA ARG A 198 6.53 -8.21 -15.26
C ARG A 198 7.07 -7.55 -13.99
N ARG A 199 7.40 -6.25 -14.03
CA ARG A 199 7.88 -5.48 -12.87
C ARG A 199 6.80 -5.32 -11.80
N MET A 200 5.59 -4.92 -12.17
CA MET A 200 4.48 -4.74 -11.24
C MET A 200 4.08 -6.04 -10.51
N ASP A 201 4.03 -7.16 -11.24
CA ASP A 201 3.80 -8.50 -10.66
C ASP A 201 4.94 -8.98 -9.74
N ARG A 202 6.16 -8.46 -9.91
CA ARG A 202 7.29 -8.67 -8.99
C ARG A 202 7.14 -7.81 -7.74
N TRP A 203 6.88 -6.51 -7.88
CA TRP A 203 6.76 -5.56 -6.76
C TRP A 203 5.58 -5.90 -5.83
N LEU A 204 4.41 -6.23 -6.39
CA LEU A 204 3.26 -6.71 -5.61
C LEU A 204 3.60 -7.96 -4.78
N TRP A 205 4.35 -8.90 -5.36
CA TRP A 205 4.82 -10.10 -4.65
C TRP A 205 5.87 -9.79 -3.57
N MET A 206 6.80 -8.86 -3.82
CA MET A 206 7.79 -8.39 -2.84
C MET A 206 7.15 -7.72 -1.61
N LEU A 207 5.99 -7.09 -1.80
CA LEU A 207 5.16 -6.50 -0.74
C LEU A 207 4.19 -7.52 -0.07
N SER A 208 4.40 -8.82 -0.29
CA SER A 208 3.60 -9.94 0.24
C SER A 208 2.14 -10.01 -0.21
N ALA A 209 1.78 -9.38 -1.33
CA ALA A 209 0.46 -9.60 -1.92
C ALA A 209 0.33 -11.04 -2.47
N SER A 210 -0.86 -11.61 -2.37
CA SER A 210 -1.16 -13.00 -2.76
C SER A 210 -1.64 -13.09 -4.20
N ARG A 211 -0.83 -13.67 -5.09
CA ARG A 211 -1.17 -13.89 -6.50
C ARG A 211 -2.21 -15.02 -6.63
N ILE A 212 -3.43 -14.73 -7.08
CA ILE A 212 -4.51 -15.73 -7.20
C ILE A 212 -4.40 -16.62 -8.45
N MET A 213 -3.67 -16.17 -9.47
CA MET A 213 -3.30 -16.93 -10.68
C MET A 213 -2.06 -16.33 -11.33
N THR A 214 -1.28 -17.15 -12.05
CA THR A 214 -0.08 -16.72 -12.79
C THR A 214 -0.35 -15.50 -13.68
N ARG A 215 0.57 -14.53 -13.66
CA ARG A 215 0.58 -13.39 -14.59
C ARG A 215 0.44 -13.88 -16.02
N ALA A 216 -0.39 -13.19 -16.79
CA ALA A 216 -0.44 -13.35 -18.24
C ALA A 216 0.13 -12.11 -18.95
N GLU A 217 0.55 -12.33 -20.18
CA GLU A 217 1.21 -11.37 -21.05
C GLU A 217 0.56 -11.55 -22.42
N GLY A 218 -0.22 -10.55 -22.84
CA GLY A 218 -0.82 -10.49 -24.16
C GLY A 218 0.07 -9.74 -25.14
N ASP A 219 0.03 -10.17 -26.40
CA ASP A 219 0.96 -9.70 -27.43
C ASP A 219 0.23 -9.06 -28.63
N CYS A 220 0.54 -7.80 -28.93
CA CYS A 220 0.08 -7.14 -30.15
C CYS A 220 0.72 -7.72 -31.42
N ASN A 221 1.83 -8.45 -31.31
CA ASN A 221 2.42 -9.17 -32.44
C ASN A 221 1.58 -10.42 -32.74
N VAL A 222 0.67 -10.29 -33.72
CA VAL A 222 -0.20 -11.38 -34.19
C VAL A 222 0.54 -12.69 -34.50
N ALA A 223 1.79 -12.62 -34.97
CA ALA A 223 2.60 -13.79 -35.33
C ALA A 223 3.25 -14.51 -34.13
N GLN A 224 3.24 -13.91 -32.94
CA GLN A 224 3.84 -14.46 -31.70
C GLN A 224 2.84 -14.55 -30.53
N SER A 225 1.68 -13.89 -30.65
CA SER A 225 0.54 -14.04 -29.74
C SER A 225 0.10 -15.51 -29.64
N LYS A 226 -0.10 -15.99 -28.41
CA LYS A 226 -0.42 -17.40 -28.13
C LYS A 226 -1.80 -17.82 -28.63
N HIS A 227 -2.65 -16.85 -28.93
CA HIS A 227 -3.99 -17.06 -29.48
C HIS A 227 -4.24 -16.19 -30.74
N GLY A 228 -3.18 -15.67 -31.37
CA GLY A 228 -3.22 -14.93 -32.63
C GLY A 228 -3.68 -13.46 -32.55
N SER A 229 -3.91 -12.91 -31.36
CA SER A 229 -4.12 -11.47 -31.12
C SER A 229 -4.08 -11.15 -29.63
N ILE A 230 -3.77 -9.89 -29.27
CA ILE A 230 -3.85 -9.44 -27.87
C ILE A 230 -5.27 -9.51 -27.31
N GLU A 231 -6.30 -9.33 -28.15
CA GLU A 231 -7.69 -9.62 -27.84
C GLU A 231 -7.90 -11.08 -27.45
N ALA A 232 -7.43 -12.04 -28.24
CA ALA A 232 -7.61 -13.47 -27.96
C ALA A 232 -6.77 -13.94 -26.76
N ASP A 233 -5.56 -13.41 -26.56
CA ASP A 233 -4.77 -13.60 -25.34
C ASP A 233 -5.53 -13.10 -24.10
N PHE A 234 -6.16 -11.93 -24.19
CA PHE A 234 -6.97 -11.36 -23.13
C PHE A 234 -8.23 -12.19 -22.87
N GLU A 235 -8.97 -12.62 -23.89
CA GLU A 235 -10.16 -13.47 -23.73
C GLU A 235 -9.82 -14.83 -23.10
N ALA A 236 -8.74 -15.47 -23.56
CA ALA A 236 -8.26 -16.73 -23.00
C ALA A 236 -7.79 -16.59 -21.54
N TRP A 237 -7.22 -15.45 -21.17
CA TRP A 237 -6.91 -15.13 -19.77
C TRP A 237 -8.18 -14.81 -18.96
N LYS A 238 -9.10 -14.00 -19.49
CA LYS A 238 -10.38 -13.62 -18.87
C LYS A 238 -11.22 -14.86 -18.52
N ALA A 239 -11.32 -15.83 -19.43
CA ALA A 239 -12.00 -17.10 -19.17
C ALA A 239 -11.38 -17.88 -18.00
N LYS A 240 -10.04 -17.93 -17.92
CA LYS A 240 -9.30 -18.55 -16.80
C LYS A 240 -9.51 -17.77 -15.49
N PHE A 241 -9.52 -16.43 -15.56
CA PHE A 241 -9.75 -15.55 -14.41
C PHE A 241 -11.16 -15.72 -13.84
N LEU A 242 -12.20 -15.69 -14.67
CA LEU A 242 -13.59 -15.89 -14.25
C LEU A 242 -13.80 -17.29 -13.65
N THR A 243 -13.19 -18.33 -14.23
CA THR A 243 -13.19 -19.69 -13.67
C THR A 243 -12.54 -19.72 -12.29
N ARG A 244 -11.37 -19.10 -12.13
CA ARG A 244 -10.66 -18.99 -10.84
C ARG A 244 -11.46 -18.20 -9.80
N LEU A 245 -12.09 -17.10 -10.21
CA LEU A 245 -12.95 -16.25 -9.40
C LEU A 245 -14.16 -17.02 -8.86
N GLN A 246 -14.84 -17.81 -9.71
CA GLN A 246 -15.95 -18.67 -9.26
C GLN A 246 -15.51 -19.73 -8.24
N VAL A 247 -14.30 -20.29 -8.37
CA VAL A 247 -13.75 -21.22 -7.36
C VAL A 247 -13.47 -20.49 -6.04
N LEU A 248 -12.90 -19.28 -6.09
CA LEU A 248 -12.66 -18.47 -4.89
C LEU A 248 -13.96 -18.07 -4.19
N CYS A 249 -15.01 -17.71 -4.93
CA CYS A 249 -16.33 -17.38 -4.38
C CYS A 249 -17.00 -18.57 -3.66
N LYS A 250 -16.79 -19.80 -4.17
CA LYS A 250 -17.30 -21.05 -3.58
C LYS A 250 -16.48 -21.54 -2.37
N GLY A 251 -15.41 -20.83 -2.01
CA GLY A 251 -14.50 -21.19 -0.92
C GLY A 251 -13.46 -22.23 -1.35
N GLU A 252 -12.19 -21.96 -1.07
CA GLU A 252 -11.13 -22.93 -1.33
C GLU A 252 -11.19 -24.09 -0.33
N LYS A 253 -11.53 -25.28 -0.83
CA LYS A 253 -11.19 -26.53 -0.14
C LYS A 253 -9.66 -26.64 -0.10
N LYS A 254 -9.06 -26.26 1.03
CA LYS A 254 -7.62 -26.37 1.26
C LYS A 254 -7.13 -27.77 0.84
N PRO A 255 -6.08 -27.90 0.02
CA PRO A 255 -5.52 -29.21 -0.28
C PRO A 255 -5.08 -29.88 1.03
N CYS A 256 -5.29 -31.19 1.14
CA CYS A 256 -4.94 -31.95 2.33
C CYS A 256 -3.43 -31.78 2.61
N SER A 257 -3.06 -31.26 3.78
CA SER A 257 -1.68 -30.93 4.15
C SER A 257 -0.80 -32.15 4.48
N GLY A 258 -1.16 -33.34 3.98
CA GLY A 258 -0.53 -34.65 4.25
C GLY A 258 -0.68 -35.16 5.69
N LYS A 259 -0.82 -34.28 6.68
CA LYS A 259 -0.77 -34.58 8.12
C LYS A 259 -2.07 -35.18 8.71
N CYS A 260 -2.75 -36.02 7.94
CA CYS A 260 -3.86 -36.86 8.44
C CYS A 260 -3.32 -38.01 9.30
N LYS A 261 -3.13 -37.78 10.60
CA LYS A 261 -2.91 -38.87 11.56
C LYS A 261 -4.14 -39.80 11.54
N LYS A 262 -3.91 -41.07 11.19
CA LYS A 262 -4.89 -42.09 10.74
C LYS A 262 -5.41 -41.83 9.31
N GLY A 263 -4.76 -42.45 8.33
CA GLY A 263 -5.14 -42.35 6.91
C GLY A 263 -6.38 -43.19 6.57
N LYS A 264 -7.36 -42.59 5.89
CA LYS A 264 -8.41 -43.32 5.14
C LYS A 264 -8.98 -42.54 3.95
N CYS A 265 -8.11 -41.80 3.26
CA CYS A 265 -8.46 -41.10 2.01
C CYS A 265 -8.48 -42.12 0.85
N LYS A 266 -9.66 -42.60 0.45
CA LYS A 266 -9.81 -43.44 -0.75
C LYS A 266 -9.76 -42.57 -2.01
N SER A 267 -8.62 -42.55 -2.70
CA SER A 267 -8.58 -42.24 -4.13
C SER A 267 -8.96 -43.50 -4.94
N SER A 268 -9.84 -43.35 -5.92
CA SER A 268 -10.17 -44.41 -6.87
C SER A 268 -9.06 -44.54 -7.91
N GLY A 269 -8.27 -45.61 -7.84
CA GLY A 269 -7.17 -45.83 -8.77
C GLY A 269 -7.63 -46.21 -10.19
N LYS A 270 -6.85 -45.77 -11.18
CA LYS A 270 -6.64 -46.48 -12.45
C LYS A 270 -5.13 -46.56 -12.67
N GLN A 271 -4.67 -47.71 -13.15
CA GLN A 271 -3.26 -48.10 -13.19
C GLN A 271 -2.89 -48.54 -14.62
N SER A 272 -1.62 -48.91 -14.82
CA SER A 272 -0.97 -49.32 -16.08
C SER A 272 -0.58 -48.15 -17.02
N LYS A 273 0.57 -48.19 -17.68
CA LYS A 273 1.61 -49.24 -17.69
C LYS A 273 3.00 -48.66 -17.99
N GLU A 274 4.04 -49.29 -17.44
CA GLU A 274 5.44 -49.07 -17.81
C GLU A 274 5.86 -50.04 -18.92
N SER A 275 6.91 -49.66 -19.66
CA SER A 275 7.84 -50.56 -20.33
C SER A 275 9.21 -49.88 -20.37
N SER A 276 10.20 -50.49 -19.72
CA SER A 276 11.60 -50.08 -19.66
C SER A 276 12.40 -50.53 -20.88
N ASP A 277 13.59 -49.97 -21.06
CA ASP A 277 14.79 -50.75 -21.43
C ASP A 277 16.08 -50.05 -20.91
N HIS A 278 17.15 -50.85 -20.76
CA HIS A 278 18.47 -50.52 -20.15
C HIS A 278 19.48 -50.06 -21.25
N GLU A 279 20.68 -49.49 -21.03
CA GLU A 279 21.45 -48.89 -19.90
C GLU A 279 22.46 -47.86 -20.53
N HIS A 280 23.58 -47.30 -20.01
CA HIS A 280 24.51 -47.43 -18.86
C HIS A 280 25.20 -46.02 -18.70
N GLY A 281 25.98 -45.61 -17.69
CA GLY A 281 26.38 -46.13 -16.36
C GLY A 281 27.80 -45.67 -15.98
N THR A 282 28.00 -45.15 -14.75
CA THR A 282 29.24 -44.50 -14.19
C THR A 282 29.69 -43.18 -14.87
N SER A 283 30.39 -42.24 -14.22
CA SER A 283 30.97 -42.15 -12.84
C SER A 283 30.81 -40.74 -12.21
N GLU A 284 31.12 -40.60 -10.92
CA GLU A 284 31.16 -39.33 -10.17
C GLU A 284 32.53 -38.62 -10.27
N HIS A 285 32.55 -37.28 -10.41
CA HIS A 285 33.32 -36.35 -9.55
C HIS A 285 33.09 -34.88 -9.93
N GLU A 286 33.47 -33.95 -9.03
CA GLU A 286 33.42 -32.50 -9.25
C GLU A 286 34.58 -31.98 -10.12
N ASN A 287 34.41 -30.84 -10.80
CA ASN A 287 35.05 -29.59 -10.34
C ASN A 287 34.57 -28.30 -11.05
N THR A 288 35.11 -27.19 -10.55
CA THR A 288 34.81 -25.78 -10.84
C THR A 288 35.62 -25.25 -12.05
N GLU A 289 35.53 -23.93 -12.28
CA GLU A 289 36.37 -23.08 -13.16
C GLU A 289 35.95 -23.01 -14.65
N ALA A 290 36.19 -21.94 -15.41
CA ALA A 290 36.37 -20.48 -15.21
C ALA A 290 36.76 -19.89 -16.61
N GLU A 291 37.23 -18.64 -16.66
CA GLU A 291 37.68 -17.87 -17.85
C GLU A 291 36.57 -17.49 -18.87
N GLU A 292 36.41 -16.25 -19.37
CA GLU A 292 37.35 -15.22 -19.91
C GLU A 292 37.91 -15.56 -21.32
N LEU A 293 38.15 -14.67 -22.28
CA LEU A 293 38.02 -13.19 -22.50
C LEU A 293 37.81 -12.98 -24.04
N SER A 294 37.63 -11.85 -24.73
CA SER A 294 37.59 -10.36 -24.56
C SER A 294 36.64 -9.79 -25.66
N GLU A 295 36.49 -8.52 -26.13
CA GLU A 295 36.98 -7.12 -25.94
C GLU A 295 36.03 -6.19 -26.79
N THR A 296 36.11 -4.86 -27.03
CA THR A 296 36.92 -3.68 -26.61
C THR A 296 36.15 -2.36 -26.90
N SER A 297 36.67 -1.22 -26.41
CA SER A 297 36.56 0.18 -26.96
C SER A 297 36.23 1.26 -25.90
N SER A 298 36.94 2.38 -25.99
CA SER A 298 36.87 3.61 -25.17
C SER A 298 35.71 4.56 -25.62
N GLU A 299 35.38 5.71 -24.99
CA GLU A 299 36.19 6.73 -24.28
C GLU A 299 35.47 7.47 -23.11
N GLU A 300 36.30 7.98 -22.18
CA GLU A 300 36.17 9.16 -21.27
C GLU A 300 34.80 9.65 -20.72
N GLU A 301 34.68 9.68 -19.38
CA GLU A 301 34.43 10.90 -18.57
C GLU A 301 34.60 10.61 -17.06
N ALA A 302 34.85 11.64 -16.23
CA ALA A 302 35.36 11.46 -14.86
C ALA A 302 34.38 11.85 -13.72
N GLY A 303 34.30 11.02 -12.66
CA GLY A 303 33.55 11.40 -11.45
C GLY A 303 33.49 10.38 -10.30
N SER A 304 34.30 10.60 -9.26
CA SER A 304 34.17 10.13 -7.85
C SER A 304 33.67 8.69 -7.56
N THR A 305 34.54 7.87 -6.97
CA THR A 305 34.19 6.55 -6.42
C THR A 305 33.30 6.62 -5.17
N GLU A 306 32.01 6.27 -5.31
CA GLU A 306 31.12 5.98 -4.18
C GLU A 306 31.31 4.51 -3.75
N SER A 307 32.00 4.28 -2.62
CA SER A 307 32.31 2.93 -2.13
C SER A 307 31.07 2.24 -1.56
N VAL A 308 30.45 1.35 -2.33
CA VAL A 308 29.37 0.47 -1.86
C VAL A 308 29.94 -0.52 -0.83
N ILE A 309 29.44 -0.46 0.40
CA ILE A 309 29.83 -1.35 1.50
C ILE A 309 28.94 -2.59 1.46
N ASP A 310 29.54 -3.78 1.54
CA ASP A 310 28.83 -5.04 1.41
C ASP A 310 28.04 -5.42 2.68
N VAL A 311 27.06 -6.32 2.52
CA VAL A 311 26.15 -6.80 3.55
C VAL A 311 26.91 -7.58 4.64
N GLU A 312 28.03 -8.22 4.31
CA GLU A 312 28.83 -9.01 5.26
C GLU A 312 29.58 -8.14 6.27
N ASP A 313 30.02 -6.93 5.89
CA ASP A 313 30.71 -5.98 6.78
C ASP A 313 29.81 -5.54 7.94
N LEU A 314 28.50 -5.35 7.71
CA LEU A 314 27.55 -5.06 8.80
C LEU A 314 27.46 -6.21 9.80
N GLY A 315 27.65 -7.46 9.37
CA GLY A 315 27.74 -8.63 10.24
C GLY A 315 28.93 -8.55 11.19
N ASN A 316 30.12 -8.25 10.64
CA ASN A 316 31.34 -8.04 11.43
C ASN A 316 31.20 -6.86 12.39
N ILE A 317 30.73 -5.69 11.91
CA ILE A 317 30.54 -4.49 12.73
C ILE A 317 29.60 -4.78 13.92
N MET A 318 28.48 -5.49 13.69
CA MET A 318 27.57 -5.85 14.78
C MET A 318 28.16 -6.90 15.73
N GLY A 319 29.03 -7.79 15.23
CA GLY A 319 29.84 -8.70 16.04
C GLY A 319 30.82 -7.96 16.98
N HIS A 320 31.61 -7.03 16.43
CA HIS A 320 32.51 -6.16 17.20
C HIS A 320 31.75 -5.33 18.24
N MET A 321 30.60 -4.74 17.87
CA MET A 321 29.76 -3.95 18.78
C MET A 321 29.19 -4.81 19.93
N LYS A 322 28.85 -6.08 19.66
CA LYS A 322 28.39 -7.05 20.67
C LYS A 322 29.52 -7.54 21.58
N LYS A 323 30.75 -7.66 21.06
CA LYS A 323 31.97 -7.96 21.83
C LYS A 323 32.32 -6.82 22.78
N ALA A 324 32.41 -5.59 22.27
CA ALA A 324 32.68 -4.38 23.05
C ALA A 324 31.63 -4.16 24.16
N LYS A 325 30.35 -4.47 23.90
CA LYS A 325 29.31 -4.43 24.95
C LYS A 325 29.58 -5.43 26.08
N ARG A 326 30.00 -6.67 25.75
CA ARG A 326 30.36 -7.70 26.73
C ARG A 326 31.58 -7.31 27.57
N GLU A 327 32.53 -6.63 26.95
CA GLU A 327 33.74 -6.13 27.60
C GLU A 327 33.43 -4.95 28.54
N GLN A 328 32.46 -4.09 28.20
CA GLN A 328 31.92 -3.07 29.12
C GLN A 328 31.15 -3.69 30.30
N GLU A 329 30.27 -4.68 30.05
CA GLU A 329 29.50 -5.38 31.09
C GLU A 329 30.39 -6.10 32.13
N LEU A 330 31.59 -6.53 31.74
CA LEU A 330 32.60 -7.08 32.64
C LEU A 330 33.32 -6.02 33.50
N GLN A 331 33.38 -4.77 33.03
CA GLN A 331 34.14 -3.70 33.68
C GLN A 331 33.29 -2.93 34.72
N GLU A 332 31.97 -2.91 34.55
CA GLU A 332 31.03 -2.31 35.51
C GLU A 332 30.90 -3.11 36.83
N GLY A 333 31.28 -4.40 36.84
CA GLY A 333 31.16 -5.29 38.01
C GLY A 333 32.18 -5.07 39.15
N ALA A 334 33.15 -4.18 38.99
CA ALA A 334 34.31 -4.07 39.90
C ALA A 334 34.43 -2.72 40.65
N ALA A 335 33.59 -1.71 40.35
CA ALA A 335 33.74 -0.35 40.86
C ALA A 335 32.73 0.01 41.97
N GLY A 336 33.03 -0.38 43.20
CA GLY A 336 32.21 -0.05 44.37
C GLY A 336 32.50 1.34 44.97
N ALA A 337 31.45 2.05 45.36
CA ALA A 337 31.40 3.18 46.31
C ALA A 337 32.22 4.47 46.02
N GLY A 338 31.50 5.60 45.88
CA GLY A 338 31.97 6.88 46.44
C GLY A 338 32.26 8.06 45.49
N ARG A 339 31.25 8.94 45.35
CA ARG A 339 31.40 10.41 45.34
C ARG A 339 32.27 11.07 44.24
N LYS A 340 31.73 11.17 43.02
CA LYS A 340 32.03 12.23 42.03
C LYS A 340 30.74 12.75 41.36
N GLU A 341 29.91 13.43 42.14
CA GLU A 341 28.55 13.87 41.75
C GLU A 341 28.52 15.09 40.83
N GLU A 342 29.15 14.98 39.65
CA GLU A 342 28.81 15.76 38.43
C GLU A 342 29.62 15.32 37.19
N ALA A 343 30.61 14.44 37.35
CA ALA A 343 31.47 13.97 36.27
C ALA A 343 30.69 13.15 35.22
N GLU A 344 30.36 13.82 34.11
CA GLU A 344 29.98 13.26 32.80
C GLU A 344 28.81 12.26 32.80
N ARG A 345 27.58 12.77 33.00
CA ARG A 345 26.39 12.07 32.46
C ARG A 345 26.55 11.92 30.94
N ARG A 346 26.53 10.67 30.46
CA ARG A 346 26.72 10.31 29.04
C ARG A 346 25.71 10.99 28.11
N GLU A 347 26.16 11.44 26.93
CA GLU A 347 25.27 11.96 25.88
C GLU A 347 24.32 10.87 25.34
N MET A 348 23.12 11.26 24.93
CA MET A 348 22.15 10.32 24.33
C MET A 348 22.53 9.97 22.88
N ILE A 349 23.05 10.94 22.13
CA ILE A 349 23.44 10.80 20.73
C ILE A 349 24.94 10.45 20.65
N THR A 350 25.26 9.17 20.45
CA THR A 350 26.65 8.73 20.18
C THR A 350 27.15 9.25 18.82
N PRO A 351 28.46 9.36 18.56
CA PRO A 351 28.98 9.85 17.28
C PRO A 351 28.44 9.08 16.05
N ALA A 352 28.41 7.75 16.10
CA ALA A 352 27.83 6.93 15.02
C ALA A 352 26.31 7.17 14.82
N LEU A 353 25.55 7.38 15.90
CA LEU A 353 24.14 7.75 15.80
C LEU A 353 23.95 9.19 15.29
N ARG A 354 24.88 10.09 15.61
CA ARG A 354 24.92 11.48 15.14
C ARG A 354 25.09 11.51 13.61
N GLU A 355 26.00 10.70 13.09
CA GLU A 355 26.21 10.54 11.64
C GLU A 355 24.97 9.94 10.95
N ALA A 356 24.46 8.80 11.44
CA ALA A 356 23.33 8.10 10.85
C ALA A 356 22.06 8.98 10.79
N LEU A 357 21.74 9.70 11.88
CA LEU A 357 20.61 10.63 11.89
C LEU A 357 20.86 11.87 11.01
N THR A 358 22.11 12.34 10.89
CA THR A 358 22.43 13.46 9.98
C THR A 358 22.23 13.05 8.52
N LYS A 359 22.64 11.83 8.12
CA LYS A 359 22.35 11.23 6.80
C LYS A 359 20.84 11.10 6.55
N GLN A 360 20.04 10.82 7.59
CA GLN A 360 18.57 10.84 7.52
C GLN A 360 17.93 12.25 7.52
N GLY A 361 18.72 13.32 7.40
CA GLY A 361 18.22 14.70 7.30
C GLY A 361 17.76 15.33 8.61
N TYR A 362 18.15 14.79 9.77
CA TYR A 362 17.98 15.48 11.05
C TYR A 362 19.04 16.57 11.22
N LYS A 363 18.69 17.67 11.87
CA LYS A 363 19.64 18.63 12.44
C LYS A 363 19.61 18.47 13.95
N LEU A 364 20.69 17.89 14.47
CA LEU A 364 20.80 17.47 15.86
C LEU A 364 21.22 18.66 16.74
N ILE A 365 20.73 18.65 17.97
CA ILE A 365 20.77 19.77 18.91
C ILE A 365 21.31 19.25 20.23
N GLY A 366 22.41 19.85 20.70
CA GLY A 366 23.13 19.37 21.88
C GLY A 366 23.44 17.87 21.87
N SER A 367 23.09 17.22 22.98
CA SER A 367 23.38 15.82 23.33
C SER A 367 22.17 14.88 23.19
N HIS A 368 20.93 15.40 23.10
CA HIS A 368 19.71 14.58 23.05
C HIS A 368 18.57 15.06 22.13
N SER A 369 18.64 16.29 21.60
CA SER A 369 17.54 16.93 20.87
C SER A 369 17.72 16.92 19.35
N GLY A 370 16.66 17.23 18.60
CA GLY A 370 16.77 17.35 17.15
C GLY A 370 15.55 17.96 16.45
N VAL A 371 15.81 18.57 15.30
CA VAL A 371 14.80 19.18 14.41
C VAL A 371 14.92 18.67 12.98
N LYS A 372 13.80 18.61 12.26
CA LYS A 372 13.68 18.17 10.88
C LYS A 372 12.64 19.02 10.13
N LEU A 373 12.68 18.97 8.80
CA LEU A 373 11.65 19.53 7.92
C LEU A 373 10.49 18.54 7.76
N CYS A 374 9.25 19.03 7.71
CA CYS A 374 8.10 18.16 7.49
C CYS A 374 8.07 17.58 6.06
N ARG A 375 7.59 16.33 5.90
CA ARG A 375 7.34 15.65 4.59
C ARG A 375 6.61 16.58 3.60
N TRP A 376 5.75 17.45 4.11
CA TRP A 376 4.86 18.32 3.34
C TRP A 376 5.37 19.75 3.11
N THR A 377 6.48 20.18 3.74
CA THR A 377 7.05 21.53 3.57
C THR A 377 7.37 21.81 2.11
N LYS A 378 8.07 20.89 1.43
CA LYS A 378 8.44 21.02 0.01
C LYS A 378 7.25 20.93 -0.95
N SER A 379 6.14 20.30 -0.55
CA SER A 379 4.90 20.26 -1.34
C SER A 379 4.22 21.64 -1.33
N MET A 380 4.04 22.20 -0.12
CA MET A 380 3.32 23.46 0.04
C MET A 380 4.11 24.66 -0.50
N LEU A 381 5.45 24.69 -0.34
CA LEU A 381 6.30 25.71 -0.98
C LEU A 381 6.20 25.71 -2.53
N ARG A 382 5.77 24.60 -3.13
CA ARG A 382 5.57 24.45 -4.58
C ARG A 382 4.11 24.62 -5.02
N GLY A 383 3.24 25.13 -4.16
CA GLY A 383 1.80 25.27 -4.43
C GLY A 383 1.02 23.95 -4.53
N ARG A 384 1.64 22.79 -4.23
CA ARG A 384 1.03 21.46 -4.36
C ARG A 384 0.24 21.02 -3.12
N GLY A 385 -0.22 21.97 -2.31
CA GLY A 385 -0.92 21.71 -1.04
C GLY A 385 -0.03 21.22 0.10
N GLY A 386 -0.62 21.20 1.30
CA GLY A 386 0.00 20.75 2.55
C GLY A 386 -0.60 19.43 3.07
N CYS A 387 -0.21 19.03 4.29
CA CYS A 387 -0.73 17.82 4.93
C CYS A 387 -2.19 17.98 5.39
N TYR A 388 -2.79 16.91 5.95
CA TYR A 388 -4.14 16.96 6.53
C TYR A 388 -4.37 18.13 7.51
N LYS A 389 -3.35 18.59 8.26
CA LYS A 389 -3.47 19.75 9.17
C LYS A 389 -3.70 21.07 8.41
N HIS A 390 -3.21 21.18 7.18
CA HIS A 390 -3.52 22.31 6.30
C HIS A 390 -4.99 22.24 5.87
N THR A 391 -5.44 21.09 5.38
CA THR A 391 -6.82 20.87 4.90
C THR A 391 -7.87 21.07 6.00
N PHE A 392 -7.65 20.54 7.20
CA PHE A 392 -8.64 20.56 8.29
C PHE A 392 -8.51 21.75 9.25
N TYR A 393 -7.32 22.36 9.39
CA TYR A 393 -7.08 23.42 10.38
C TYR A 393 -6.41 24.68 9.80
N GLY A 394 -6.23 24.77 8.48
CA GLY A 394 -5.53 25.88 7.81
C GLY A 394 -4.02 25.92 8.04
N ILE A 395 -3.45 25.02 8.85
CA ILE A 395 -2.06 25.10 9.31
C ILE A 395 -1.09 24.92 8.14
N GLU A 396 -0.34 25.98 7.85
CA GLU A 396 0.58 26.04 6.72
C GLU A 396 1.76 25.07 6.92
N SER A 397 1.76 23.98 6.15
CA SER A 397 2.77 22.91 6.22
C SER A 397 4.18 23.37 5.85
N HIS A 398 4.34 24.52 5.18
CA HIS A 398 5.65 25.13 4.95
C HIS A 398 6.23 25.86 6.18
N ARG A 399 5.39 26.15 7.20
CA ARG A 399 5.79 26.76 8.50
C ARG A 399 5.83 25.73 9.63
N CYS A 400 5.61 24.45 9.34
CA CYS A 400 5.61 23.36 10.32
C CYS A 400 7.03 22.85 10.61
N MET A 401 7.43 22.92 11.87
CA MET A 401 8.71 22.42 12.38
C MET A 401 8.53 21.05 13.06
N GLU A 402 9.23 20.03 12.57
CA GLU A 402 9.29 18.71 13.24
C GLU A 402 10.45 18.73 14.25
N ALA A 403 10.20 19.23 15.45
CA ALA A 403 11.18 19.33 16.54
C ALA A 403 10.89 18.36 17.69
N THR A 404 11.94 17.92 18.39
CA THR A 404 11.80 17.15 19.63
C THR A 404 12.90 17.50 20.65
N PRO A 405 12.54 17.70 21.93
CA PRO A 405 13.52 17.85 23.01
C PRO A 405 14.10 16.51 23.47
N SER A 406 13.64 15.39 22.92
CA SER A 406 14.21 14.06 23.17
C SER A 406 14.02 13.17 21.95
N LEU A 407 15.13 12.71 21.37
CA LEU A 407 15.08 11.66 20.37
C LEU A 407 14.69 10.32 21.01
N ALA A 408 15.03 10.06 22.28
CA ALA A 408 14.54 8.88 22.99
C ALA A 408 13.00 8.85 23.05
N CYS A 409 12.43 7.69 22.73
CA CYS A 409 10.98 7.49 22.65
C CYS A 409 10.62 6.01 22.87
N ALA A 410 9.96 5.69 23.99
CA ALA A 410 9.54 4.32 24.30
C ALA A 410 8.46 3.78 23.34
N ASN A 411 7.55 4.65 22.88
CA ASN A 411 6.34 4.22 22.17
C ASN A 411 6.57 3.79 20.71
N LYS A 412 7.70 4.17 20.11
CA LYS A 412 8.14 3.81 18.73
C LYS A 412 7.03 3.74 17.67
N CYS A 413 6.13 4.73 17.66
CA CYS A 413 4.93 4.72 16.82
C CYS A 413 5.29 4.59 15.32
N VAL A 414 4.61 3.69 14.60
CA VAL A 414 4.87 3.41 13.16
C VAL A 414 4.77 4.67 12.30
N PHE A 415 3.85 5.57 12.63
CA PHE A 415 3.60 6.85 11.97
C PHE A 415 4.47 8.02 12.48
N CYS A 416 5.52 7.77 13.28
CA CYS A 416 6.37 8.84 13.80
C CYS A 416 7.41 9.30 12.77
N TRP A 417 7.63 10.60 12.69
CA TRP A 417 8.76 11.17 11.93
C TRP A 417 10.13 10.87 12.57
N ARG A 418 10.14 10.48 13.86
CA ARG A 418 11.33 10.08 14.62
C ARG A 418 11.68 8.60 14.36
N HIS A 419 12.97 8.31 14.23
CA HIS A 419 13.46 7.00 13.77
C HIS A 419 13.23 5.86 14.79
N HIS A 420 13.02 4.65 14.28
CA HIS A 420 12.69 3.48 15.10
C HIS A 420 13.89 2.92 15.89
N THR A 421 15.13 3.20 15.48
CA THR A 421 16.35 2.82 16.25
C THR A 421 16.62 3.75 17.44
N ASN A 422 15.80 4.79 17.65
CA ASN A 422 16.00 5.73 18.74
C ASN A 422 16.09 5.03 20.11
N PRO A 423 16.91 5.56 21.04
CA PRO A 423 17.14 4.96 22.34
C PRO A 423 15.85 4.93 23.18
N VAL A 424 15.80 3.98 24.11
CA VAL A 424 14.72 3.84 25.08
C VAL A 424 15.32 3.77 26.47
N GLY A 425 14.64 4.40 27.43
CA GLY A 425 14.88 4.29 28.86
C GLY A 425 13.56 4.52 29.57
N THR A 426 13.39 3.90 30.74
CA THR A 426 12.28 4.17 31.66
C THR A 426 12.50 5.49 32.42
N GLU A 427 13.76 5.89 32.60
CA GLU A 427 14.20 7.05 33.36
C GLU A 427 15.23 7.88 32.56
N TRP A 428 15.39 9.16 32.92
CA TRP A 428 16.35 10.05 32.27
C TRP A 428 17.74 9.92 32.89
N ARG A 429 18.64 9.21 32.21
CA ARG A 429 20.03 8.96 32.63
C ARG A 429 21.10 9.72 31.85
N TRP A 430 20.68 10.61 30.94
CA TRP A 430 21.58 11.30 30.03
C TRP A 430 21.96 12.69 30.51
N LYS A 431 22.96 13.29 29.87
CA LYS A 431 23.17 14.74 29.86
C LYS A 431 21.85 15.46 29.51
N MET A 432 21.62 16.61 30.12
CA MET A 432 20.44 17.45 29.90
C MET A 432 20.94 18.80 29.41
N ASP A 433 20.56 19.16 28.19
CA ASP A 433 20.89 20.43 27.55
C ASP A 433 19.88 21.51 28.00
N GLN A 434 20.28 22.79 28.04
CA GLN A 434 19.40 23.85 28.53
C GLN A 434 18.20 24.10 27.58
N PRO A 435 16.96 24.25 28.08
CA PRO A 435 15.76 24.43 27.26
C PRO A 435 15.84 25.57 26.24
N GLU A 436 16.45 26.69 26.64
CA GLU A 436 16.62 27.90 25.83
C GLU A 436 17.53 27.63 24.63
N VAL A 437 18.63 26.90 24.85
CA VAL A 437 19.57 26.47 23.80
C VAL A 437 18.87 25.50 22.85
N ILE A 438 18.09 24.55 23.37
CA ILE A 438 17.33 23.61 22.55
C ILE A 438 16.35 24.35 21.62
N LEU A 439 15.62 25.33 22.15
CA LEU A 439 14.66 26.12 21.37
C LEU A 439 15.35 27.02 20.34
N GLN A 440 16.41 27.73 20.73
CA GLN A 440 17.14 28.63 19.84
C GLN A 440 17.80 27.87 18.69
N GLU A 441 18.52 26.78 18.98
CA GLU A 441 19.11 25.94 17.92
C GLU A 441 18.04 25.29 17.03
N ALA A 442 16.88 24.89 17.56
CA ALA A 442 15.80 24.32 16.76
C ALA A 442 15.26 25.32 15.74
N LEU A 443 14.98 26.55 16.17
CA LEU A 443 14.50 27.63 15.31
C LEU A 443 15.54 28.00 14.24
N GLU A 444 16.81 28.18 14.64
CA GLU A 444 17.88 28.53 13.71
C GLU A 444 18.11 27.43 12.66
N LYS A 445 18.24 26.17 13.09
CA LYS A 445 18.49 25.03 12.19
C LYS A 445 17.29 24.77 11.28
N HIS A 446 16.06 25.01 11.74
CA HIS A 446 14.86 24.95 10.90
C HIS A 446 14.82 26.07 9.85
N GLN A 447 15.08 27.32 10.24
CA GLN A 447 15.14 28.45 9.29
C GLN A 447 16.26 28.27 8.25
N ASN A 448 17.44 27.82 8.67
CA ASN A 448 18.56 27.56 7.76
C ASN A 448 18.28 26.39 6.80
N MET A 449 17.52 25.37 7.22
CA MET A 449 17.02 24.34 6.30
C MET A 449 15.97 24.88 5.32
N ILE A 450 15.10 25.82 5.72
CA ILE A 450 14.14 26.45 4.78
C ILE A 450 14.87 27.32 3.76
N ARG A 451 15.87 28.11 4.19
CA ARG A 451 16.71 28.95 3.31
C ARG A 451 17.50 28.17 2.25
N GLN A 452 17.67 26.84 2.41
CA GLN A 452 18.35 25.99 1.43
C GLN A 452 17.46 25.60 0.23
N PHE A 453 16.14 25.81 0.29
CA PHE A 453 15.28 25.63 -0.88
C PHE A 453 15.40 26.82 -1.82
N ARG A 454 16.18 26.66 -2.90
CA ARG A 454 16.04 27.51 -4.09
C ARG A 454 14.73 27.16 -4.79
N GLY A 455 13.87 28.16 -4.97
CA GLY A 455 12.56 28.11 -5.63
C GLY A 455 11.98 29.51 -5.70
#